data_AF-A0A3G2TC05-F1
#
_entry.id   AF-A0A3G2TC05-F1
#
_cell.length_a   1.000
_cell.length_b   1.000
_cell.length_c   1.000
_cell.angle_alpha   90.00
_cell.angle_beta   90.00
_cell.angle_gamma   90.00
#
_symmetry.space_group_name_H-M   'P 1'
#
loop_
_entity.id
_entity.type
_entity.pdbx_description
1 polymer ?
#
loop_
_entity_poly.entity_id
_entity_poly.type
_entity_poly.pdbx_seq_one_letter_code
_entity_poly.pdbx_strand_id
1 'polypeptide(L)'
;MKISANIVYIILYFVMLFVHFGIWEMLNVGHGVVFTRYYMFLTLLFVMVITVLTIIRRMYPQYIGFGFLGLVMVKMMALFIAMNQLELSTVPNYKMHFAAPYLVSLLLETLYAVKLIQIEDKTAAEKDEKNH
;
A
#
# COMPACT_ATOMS: atom_id res chain seq x y z
N MET A 1 -15.81 13.15 14.22
CA MET A 1 -15.87 12.78 12.79
C MET A 1 -15.53 11.29 12.67
N LYS A 2 -16.43 10.42 12.18
CA LYS A 2 -16.10 9.00 11.97
C LYS A 2 -15.12 8.91 10.79
N ILE A 3 -13.82 8.80 11.09
CA ILE A 3 -12.79 8.58 10.08
C ILE A 3 -13.10 7.23 9.42
N SER A 4 -13.33 7.20 8.11
CA SER A 4 -13.57 5.95 7.40
C SER A 4 -12.32 5.07 7.48
N ALA A 5 -12.51 3.75 7.52
CA ALA A 5 -11.40 2.81 7.66
C ALA A 5 -10.28 3.08 6.64
N ASN A 6 -10.63 3.44 5.41
CA ASN A 6 -9.72 3.71 4.31
C ASN A 6 -8.82 4.92 4.58
N ILE A 7 -9.39 5.98 5.19
CA ILE A 7 -8.66 7.22 5.48
C ILE A 7 -7.52 6.95 6.47
N VAL A 8 -7.70 6.04 7.44
CA VAL A 8 -6.65 5.70 8.41
C VAL A 8 -5.41 5.13 7.73
N TYR A 9 -5.57 4.16 6.81
CA TYR A 9 -4.43 3.56 6.11
C TYR A 9 -3.72 4.55 5.19
N ILE A 10 -4.47 5.45 4.55
CA ILE A 10 -3.90 6.52 3.72
C ILE A 10 -3.10 7.50 4.58
N ILE A 11 -3.62 7.92 5.74
CA ILE A 11 -2.88 8.80 6.67
C ILE A 11 -1.60 8.12 7.15
N LEU A 12 -1.68 6.87 7.60
CA LEU A 12 -0.51 6.11 8.06
C LEU A 12 0.55 5.97 6.96
N TYR A 13 0.12 5.76 5.72
CA TYR A 13 1.02 5.70 4.57
C TYR A 13 1.76 7.02 4.36
N PHE A 14 1.07 8.16 4.36
CA PHE A 14 1.72 9.46 4.22
C PHE A 14 2.61 9.81 5.41
N VAL A 15 2.19 9.50 6.64
CA VAL A 15 3.03 9.67 7.83
C VAL A 15 4.34 8.88 7.69
N MET A 16 4.27 7.63 7.22
CA MET A 16 5.47 6.83 6.95
C MET A 16 6.38 7.49 5.92
N LEU A 17 5.84 8.01 4.81
CA LEU A 17 6.63 8.72 3.80
C LEU A 17 7.32 9.97 4.38
N PHE A 18 6.60 10.76 5.18
CA PHE A 18 7.15 11.96 5.82
C PHE A 18 8.26 11.63 6.82
N VAL A 19 8.07 10.61 7.65
CA VAL A 19 9.10 10.15 8.60
C VAL A 19 10.33 9.65 7.86
N HIS A 20 10.14 8.81 6.84
CA HIS A 20 11.23 8.30 6.03
C HIS A 20 11.98 9.43 5.33
N PHE A 21 11.28 10.39 4.71
CA PHE A 21 11.88 11.56 4.10
C PHE A 21 12.66 12.41 5.11
N GLY A 22 12.08 12.71 6.28
CA GLY A 22 12.73 13.53 7.31
C GLY A 22 14.00 12.90 7.88
N ILE A 23 14.02 11.58 8.07
CA ILE A 23 15.23 10.85 8.50
C ILE A 23 16.35 11.02 7.46
N TRP A 24 16.03 10.90 6.16
CA TRP A 24 17.05 10.97 5.12
C TRP A 24 17.50 12.37 4.77
N GLU A 25 16.62 13.37 4.91
CA GLU A 25 16.99 14.78 4.81
C GLU A 25 17.99 15.15 5.91
N MET A 26 17.76 14.68 7.15
CA MET A 26 18.68 14.89 8.27
C MET A 26 20.06 14.24 8.05
N LEU A 27 20.11 13.14 7.30
CA LEU A 27 21.34 12.41 6.98
C LEU A 27 22.04 12.93 5.70
N ASN A 28 21.48 13.94 5.04
CA ASN A 28 22.06 14.66 3.90
C ASN A 28 22.51 13.75 2.75
N VAL A 29 21.69 12.76 2.41
CA VAL A 29 22.02 11.65 1.47
C VAL A 29 22.15 12.12 0.00
N GLY A 30 21.81 13.37 -0.35
CA GLY A 30 22.19 13.97 -1.65
C GLY A 30 21.44 13.48 -2.90
N HIS A 31 20.36 12.70 -2.77
CA HIS A 31 19.63 12.10 -3.90
C HIS A 31 18.13 12.45 -3.96
N GLY A 32 17.76 13.69 -3.59
CA GLY A 32 16.35 14.10 -3.43
C GLY A 32 15.43 13.82 -4.63
N VAL A 33 15.94 13.95 -5.86
CA VAL A 33 15.16 13.65 -7.08
C VAL A 33 14.78 12.17 -7.18
N VAL A 34 15.72 11.26 -6.88
CA VAL A 34 15.51 9.81 -6.92
C VAL A 34 14.48 9.39 -5.87
N PHE A 35 14.62 9.89 -4.63
CA PHE A 35 13.65 9.67 -3.56
C PHE A 35 12.25 10.17 -3.93
N THR A 36 12.15 11.36 -4.52
CA THR A 36 10.89 11.96 -4.92
C THR A 36 10.18 11.13 -6.00
N ARG A 37 10.90 10.71 -7.05
CA ARG A 37 10.37 9.80 -8.09
C ARG A 37 9.89 8.49 -7.49
N TYR A 38 10.68 7.90 -6.58
CA TYR A 38 10.33 6.67 -5.90
C TYR A 38 9.06 6.82 -5.03
N TYR A 39 8.92 7.90 -4.26
CA TYR A 39 7.72 8.11 -3.45
C TYR A 39 6.47 8.33 -4.28
N MET A 40 6.56 9.04 -5.42
CA MET A 40 5.44 9.17 -6.35
C MET A 40 5.03 7.80 -6.90
N PHE A 41 6.00 6.99 -7.32
CA PHE A 41 5.76 5.63 -7.80
C PHE A 41 5.09 4.76 -6.73
N LEU A 42 5.62 4.78 -5.50
CA LEU A 42 5.07 4.00 -4.39
C LEU A 42 3.65 4.48 -4.02
N THR A 43 3.40 5.79 -4.07
CA THR A 43 2.08 6.37 -3.76
C THR A 43 1.05 5.94 -4.81
N LEU A 44 1.43 5.97 -6.09
CA LEU A 44 0.59 5.51 -7.19
C LEU A 44 0.21 4.04 -7.01
N LEU A 45 1.18 3.17 -6.69
CA LEU A 45 0.91 1.76 -6.44
C LEU A 45 0.01 1.54 -5.22
N PHE A 46 0.26 2.26 -4.14
CA PHE A 46 -0.54 2.15 -2.92
C PHE A 46 -2.01 2.55 -3.16
N VAL A 47 -2.23 3.71 -3.78
CA VAL A 47 -3.58 4.19 -4.12
C VAL A 47 -4.27 3.24 -5.08
N MET A 48 -3.55 2.70 -6.07
CA MET A 48 -4.07 1.68 -6.99
C MET A 48 -4.58 0.45 -6.23
N VAL A 49 -3.78 -0.12 -5.31
CA VAL A 49 -4.17 -1.30 -4.53
C VAL A 49 -5.44 -1.02 -3.72
N ILE A 50 -5.47 0.07 -2.95
CA ILE A 50 -6.63 0.45 -2.14
C ILE A 50 -7.88 0.63 -3.02
N THR A 51 -7.73 1.29 -4.17
CA THR A 51 -8.83 1.55 -5.11
C THR A 51 -9.37 0.24 -5.68
N VAL A 52 -8.50 -0.61 -6.23
CA VAL A 52 -8.92 -1.89 -6.83
C VAL A 52 -9.55 -2.80 -5.79
N LEU A 53 -8.99 -2.91 -4.58
CA LEU A 53 -9.60 -3.68 -3.50
C LEU A 53 -10.99 -3.16 -3.11
N THR A 54 -11.18 -1.84 -3.13
CA THR A 54 -12.49 -1.23 -2.86
C THR A 54 -13.50 -1.57 -3.95
N ILE A 55 -13.07 -1.62 -5.21
CA ILE A 55 -13.90 -2.06 -6.35
C ILE A 55 -14.24 -3.54 -6.23
N ILE A 56 -13.25 -4.41 -5.96
CA ILE A 56 -13.44 -5.85 -5.80
C ILE A 56 -14.42 -6.13 -4.66
N ARG A 57 -14.27 -5.44 -3.53
CA ARG A 57 -15.23 -5.56 -2.42
C ARG A 57 -16.66 -5.28 -2.84
N ARG A 58 -16.88 -4.31 -3.74
CA ARG A 58 -18.23 -3.95 -4.21
C ARG A 58 -18.79 -4.95 -5.21
N MET A 59 -17.96 -5.51 -6.08
CA MET A 59 -18.40 -6.40 -7.16
C MET A 59 -18.42 -7.88 -6.75
N TYR A 60 -17.39 -8.32 -6.02
CA TYR A 60 -17.08 -9.70 -5.72
C TYR A 60 -16.46 -9.84 -4.31
N PRO A 61 -17.19 -9.51 -3.24
CA PRO A 61 -16.65 -9.42 -1.88
C PRO A 61 -16.00 -10.72 -1.38
N GLN A 62 -16.45 -11.88 -1.85
CA GLN A 62 -15.88 -13.18 -1.46
C GLN A 62 -14.47 -13.44 -2.02
N TYR A 63 -14.03 -12.67 -3.01
CA TYR A 63 -12.74 -12.86 -3.68
C TYR A 63 -11.71 -11.78 -3.31
N ILE A 64 -11.94 -10.99 -2.26
CA ILE A 64 -11.02 -9.92 -1.84
C ILE A 64 -9.60 -10.46 -1.57
N GLY A 65 -9.48 -11.62 -0.91
CA GLY A 65 -8.18 -12.24 -0.64
C GLY A 65 -7.41 -12.60 -1.92
N PHE A 66 -8.08 -13.22 -2.88
CA PHE A 66 -7.48 -13.52 -4.20
C PHE A 66 -7.13 -12.26 -4.97
N GLY A 67 -8.00 -11.25 -4.95
CA GLY A 67 -7.75 -9.95 -5.54
C GLY A 67 -6.50 -9.27 -4.96
N PHE A 68 -6.33 -9.33 -3.64
CA PHE A 68 -5.15 -8.81 -2.97
C PHE A 68 -3.87 -9.52 -3.41
N LEU A 69 -3.87 -10.86 -3.43
CA LEU A 69 -2.70 -11.63 -3.89
C LEU A 69 -2.30 -11.29 -5.33
N GLY A 70 -3.28 -11.17 -6.24
CA GLY A 70 -3.04 -10.74 -7.61
C GLY A 70 -2.44 -9.33 -7.70
N LEU A 71 -2.97 -8.39 -6.90
CA LEU A 71 -2.46 -7.02 -6.84
C LEU A 71 -1.02 -6.94 -6.33
N VAL A 72 -0.64 -7.76 -5.34
CA VAL A 72 0.75 -7.83 -4.86
C VAL A 72 1.69 -8.28 -5.98
N MET A 73 1.30 -9.29 -6.76
CA MET A 73 2.11 -9.75 -7.90
C MET A 73 2.28 -8.67 -8.97
N VAL A 74 1.19 -7.97 -9.32
CA VAL A 74 1.24 -6.83 -10.27
C VAL A 74 2.15 -5.73 -9.73
N LYS A 75 2.09 -5.44 -8.43
CA LYS A 75 2.93 -4.44 -7.77
C LYS A 75 4.41 -4.81 -7.81
N MET A 76 4.76 -6.08 -7.56
CA MET A 76 6.13 -6.57 -7.66
C MET A 76 6.65 -6.46 -9.10
N MET A 77 5.84 -6.84 -10.08
CA MET A 77 6.19 -6.72 -11.49
C MET A 77 6.39 -5.26 -11.91
N ALA A 78 5.49 -4.36 -11.48
CA ALA A 78 5.62 -2.93 -11.74
C ALA A 78 6.92 -2.35 -11.16
N LEU A 79 7.30 -2.75 -9.94
CA LEU A 79 8.57 -2.34 -9.32
C LEU A 79 9.76 -2.82 -10.16
N PHE A 80 9.74 -4.06 -10.62
CA PHE A 80 10.81 -4.62 -11.46
C PHE A 80 10.98 -3.85 -12.77
N ILE A 81 9.88 -3.52 -13.45
CA ILE A 81 9.90 -2.75 -14.70
C ILE A 81 10.37 -1.30 -14.44
N ALA A 82 9.89 -0.68 -13.38
CA ALA A 82 10.21 0.71 -13.04
C ALA A 82 11.62 0.88 -12.46
N MET A 83 12.28 -0.18 -11.99
CA MET A 83 13.57 -0.11 -11.30
C MET A 83 14.65 0.62 -12.11
N ASN A 84 14.69 0.38 -13.43
CA ASN A 84 15.63 1.05 -14.34
C ASN A 84 15.28 2.53 -14.57
N GLN A 85 14.00 2.90 -14.54
CA GLN A 85 13.54 4.28 -14.76
C GLN A 85 13.67 5.14 -13.50
N LEU A 86 13.63 4.49 -12.33
CA LEU A 86 13.74 5.15 -11.03
C LEU A 86 15.19 5.43 -10.63
N GLU A 87 16.19 4.90 -11.36
CA GLU A 87 17.62 5.13 -11.10
C GLU A 87 18.04 4.80 -9.65
N LEU A 88 17.36 3.85 -9.00
CA LEU A 88 17.54 3.55 -7.58
C LEU A 88 18.97 3.14 -7.24
N SER A 89 19.66 2.48 -8.17
CA SER A 89 21.05 2.02 -8.01
C SER A 89 22.07 3.15 -7.87
N THR A 90 21.69 4.40 -8.16
CA THR A 90 22.56 5.57 -7.96
C THR A 90 22.73 5.94 -6.49
N VAL A 91 21.83 5.48 -5.62
CA VAL A 91 21.90 5.72 -4.17
C VAL A 91 22.78 4.65 -3.50
N PRO A 92 23.77 5.02 -2.68
CA PRO A 92 24.52 4.06 -1.89
C PRO A 92 23.57 3.25 -1.00
N ASN A 93 23.78 1.93 -0.88
CA ASN A 93 22.92 1.05 -0.06
C ASN A 93 21.42 1.11 -0.42
N TYR A 94 21.06 1.47 -1.66
CA TYR A 94 19.68 1.73 -2.10
C TYR A 94 18.66 0.65 -1.69
N LYS A 95 19.06 -0.62 -1.67
CA LYS A 95 18.18 -1.73 -1.29
C LYS A 95 17.59 -1.53 0.10
N MET A 96 18.38 -1.06 1.07
CA MET A 96 17.91 -0.82 2.43
C MET A 96 16.98 0.40 2.49
N HIS A 97 17.32 1.46 1.77
CA HIS A 97 16.54 2.70 1.73
C HIS A 97 15.18 2.53 1.05
N PHE A 98 15.09 1.71 -0.01
CA PHE A 98 13.86 1.56 -0.78
C PHE A 98 13.05 0.32 -0.40
N ALA A 99 13.64 -0.69 0.27
CA ALA A 99 12.86 -1.84 0.74
C ALA A 99 11.96 -1.47 1.93
N ALA A 100 12.42 -0.64 2.86
CA ALA A 100 11.65 -0.34 4.07
C ALA A 100 10.29 0.35 3.77
N PRO A 101 10.21 1.44 2.98
CA PRO A 101 8.92 2.04 2.62
C PRO A 101 8.03 1.09 1.84
N TYR A 102 8.61 0.27 0.97
CA TYR A 102 7.87 -0.72 0.18
C TYR A 102 7.22 -1.78 1.07
N LEU A 103 7.97 -2.34 2.02
CA LEU A 103 7.47 -3.36 2.95
C LEU A 103 6.41 -2.79 3.90
N VAL A 104 6.58 -1.56 4.39
CA VAL A 104 5.55 -0.91 5.22
C VAL A 104 4.30 -0.62 4.40
N SER A 105 4.44 -0.19 3.15
CA SER A 105 3.31 -0.04 2.22
C SER A 105 2.55 -1.35 2.03
N LEU A 106 3.27 -2.45 1.81
CA LEU A 106 2.69 -3.79 1.67
C LEU A 106 1.97 -4.25 2.95
N LEU A 107 2.56 -3.98 4.12
CA LEU A 107 1.93 -4.29 5.41
C LEU A 107 0.60 -3.52 5.57
N LEU A 108 0.58 -2.22 5.27
CA LEU A 108 -0.63 -1.42 5.35
C LEU A 108 -1.72 -1.93 4.39
N GLU A 109 -1.36 -2.30 3.16
CA GLU A 109 -2.28 -2.90 2.19
C GLU A 109 -2.82 -4.25 2.67
N THR A 110 -1.97 -5.06 3.30
CA THR A 110 -2.36 -6.37 3.86
C THR A 110 -3.36 -6.19 4.99
N LEU A 111 -3.08 -5.27 5.92
CA LEU A 111 -3.99 -4.95 7.03
C LEU A 111 -5.31 -4.37 6.53
N TYR A 112 -5.27 -3.59 5.45
CA TYR A 112 -6.48 -3.10 4.79
C TYR A 112 -7.31 -4.25 4.21
N ALA A 113 -6.68 -5.15 3.43
CA ALA A 113 -7.34 -6.29 2.83
C ALA A 113 -7.97 -7.21 3.90
N VAL A 114 -7.24 -7.54 4.95
CA VAL A 114 -7.74 -8.34 6.09
C VAL A 114 -8.95 -7.67 6.73
N LYS A 115 -8.90 -6.35 6.95
CA LYS A 115 -10.04 -5.62 7.52
C LYS A 115 -11.25 -5.66 6.59
N LEU A 116 -11.07 -5.56 5.29
CA LEU A 116 -12.18 -5.68 4.34
C LEU A 116 -12.84 -7.06 4.40
N ILE A 117 -12.05 -8.13 4.48
CA ILE A 117 -12.54 -9.51 4.64
C ILE A 117 -13.34 -9.65 5.93
N GLN A 118 -12.80 -9.19 7.06
CA GLN A 118 -13.49 -9.25 8.36
C GLN A 118 -14.83 -8.49 8.39
N ILE A 119 -14.93 -7.37 7.66
CA ILE A 119 -16.20 -6.63 7.55
C ILE A 119 -17.23 -7.45 6.79
N GLU A 120 -16.82 -8.14 5.72
CA GLU A 120 -17.72 -9.00 4.95
C GLU A 120 -18.21 -10.19 5.78
N ASP A 121 -17.31 -10.88 6.47
CA ASP A 121 -17.65 -12.04 7.30
C ASP A 121 -18.69 -11.67 8.39
N LYS A 122 -18.51 -10.51 9.04
CA LYS A 122 -19.49 -10.00 10.02
C LYS A 122 -20.83 -9.66 9.37
N THR A 123 -20.80 -9.06 8.19
CA THR A 123 -22.02 -8.68 7.46
C THR A 123 -22.81 -9.90 7.00
N ALA A 124 -22.12 -11.00 6.67
CA ALA A 124 -22.75 -12.28 6.36
C ALA A 124 -23.40 -12.91 7.61
N ALA A 125 -22.69 -12.95 8.73
CA ALA A 125 -23.22 -13.52 9.99
C ALA A 125 -24.47 -12.79 10.50
N GLU A 126 -24.49 -11.45 10.44
CA GLU A 126 -25.67 -10.65 10.84
C GLU A 126 -26.90 -10.88 9.94
N LYS A 127 -26.71 -11.28 8.68
CA LYS A 127 -27.82 -11.62 7.78
C LYS A 127 -28.41 -12.99 8.11
N ASP A 128 -27.57 -13.96 8.48
CA ASP A 128 -28.04 -15.29 8.86
C ASP A 128 -28.81 -15.27 10.19
N GLU A 129 -28.35 -14.51 11.19
CA GLU A 129 -29.08 -14.36 12.47
C GLU A 129 -30.45 -13.68 12.33
N LYS A 130 -30.65 -12.79 11.36
CA LYS A 130 -31.93 -12.11 11.13
C LYS A 130 -32.94 -12.94 10.32
N ASN A 131 -32.48 -14.01 9.68
CA ASN A 131 -33.31 -14.89 8.86
C ASN A 131 -33.76 -16.15 9.62
N HIS A 132 -33.44 -16.27 10.91
CA HIS A 132 -33.80 -17.35 11.83
C HIS A 132 -34.65 -16.79 12.98
#